data_AF-A0A8T3XIY3-F1
#
_entry.id   AF-A0A8T3XIY3-F1
#
_cell.length_a   1.000
_cell.length_b   1.000
_cell.length_c   1.000
_cell.angle_alpha   90.00
_cell.angle_beta   90.00
_cell.angle_gamma   90.00
#
_symmetry.space_group_name_H-M   'P 1'
#
loop_
_entity.id
_entity.type
_entity.pdbx_description
1 polymer ?
#
loop_
_entity_poly.entity_id
_entity_poly.type
_entity_poly.pdbx_seq_one_letter_code
_entity_poly.pdbx_strand_id
1 'polypeptide(L)'
;MEQELEQLVTTNDTKLAALMRKALVMNKYYYPTLNSDISKILQLAPQLSKNPKAKEQADGILVRLDAFYSRVSFDTLGGTGELCYLVTVRDLLKEFRKAMEKLLQGEVGIAMMELDNYGLAIRYVHGLYSAKLKSTLHTIRDHPDGRDFTLPKNERV
;
A
#
# COMPACT_ATOMS: atom_id res chain seq x y z
N MET A 1 1.35 16.70 12.78
CA MET A 1 1.60 15.62 11.81
C MET A 1 3.01 15.65 11.21
N GLU A 2 3.46 16.68 10.48
CA GLU A 2 4.88 16.74 10.04
C GLU A 2 5.85 16.96 11.21
N GLN A 3 5.50 17.86 12.15
CA GLN A 3 6.29 18.09 13.38
C GLN A 3 6.41 16.86 14.30
N GLU A 4 5.44 15.94 14.30
CA GLU A 4 5.50 14.71 15.12
C GLU A 4 6.48 13.69 14.54
N LEU A 5 6.62 13.65 13.21
CA LEU A 5 7.58 12.77 12.54
C LEU A 5 9.01 13.30 12.68
N GLU A 6 9.21 14.62 12.71
CA GLU A 6 10.54 15.21 12.89
C GLU A 6 11.14 14.94 14.27
N GLN A 7 10.31 14.81 15.33
CA GLN A 7 10.78 14.46 16.68
C GLN A 7 11.37 13.05 16.78
N LEU A 8 11.08 12.17 15.82
CA LEU A 8 11.60 10.80 15.77
C LEU A 8 13.00 10.71 15.13
N VAL A 9 13.53 11.83 14.65
CA VAL A 9 14.88 11.91 14.08
C VAL A 9 15.84 12.37 15.18
N THR A 10 16.56 11.42 15.79
CA THR A 10 17.33 11.64 17.03
C THR A 10 18.84 11.78 16.81
N THR A 11 19.27 12.09 15.58
CA THR A 11 20.69 12.12 15.18
C THR A 11 21.08 13.46 14.58
N ASN A 12 22.35 13.84 14.78
CA ASN A 12 22.98 15.00 14.14
C ASN A 12 23.66 14.63 12.81
N ASP A 13 23.78 13.34 12.47
CA ASP A 13 24.25 12.90 11.15
C ASP A 13 23.18 13.22 10.09
N THR A 14 23.49 14.15 9.21
CA THR A 14 22.57 14.62 8.16
C THR A 14 22.13 13.52 7.18
N LYS A 15 22.99 12.54 6.89
CA LYS A 15 22.66 11.41 6.01
C LYS A 15 21.76 10.42 6.71
N LEU A 16 22.05 10.09 7.97
CA LEU A 16 21.20 9.23 8.78
C LEU A 16 19.83 9.86 9.03
N ALA A 17 19.80 11.15 9.34
CA ALA A 17 18.57 11.92 9.51
C ALA A 17 17.71 11.89 8.24
N ALA A 18 18.31 12.03 7.05
CA ALA A 18 17.59 11.91 5.78
C ALA A 18 17.01 10.50 5.57
N LEU A 19 17.75 9.45 5.93
CA LEU A 19 17.25 8.06 5.86
C LEU A 19 16.09 7.82 6.84
N MET A 20 16.18 8.31 8.07
CA MET A 20 15.10 8.22 9.06
C MET A 20 13.83 8.92 8.58
N ARG A 21 13.95 10.16 8.09
CA ARG A 21 12.83 10.90 7.50
C ARG A 21 12.20 10.14 6.34
N LYS A 22 13.03 9.56 5.47
CA LYS A 22 12.57 8.73 4.35
C LYS A 22 11.79 7.51 4.84
N ALA A 23 12.29 6.77 5.82
CA ALA A 23 11.61 5.62 6.39
C ALA A 23 10.27 6.00 7.03
N LEU A 24 10.20 7.15 7.71
CA LEU A 24 8.96 7.68 8.30
C LEU A 24 7.91 8.01 7.23
N VAL A 25 8.30 8.71 6.17
CA VAL A 25 7.42 9.01 5.03
C VAL A 25 6.95 7.72 4.35
N MET A 26 7.85 6.77 4.14
CA MET A 26 7.47 5.49 3.55
C MET A 26 6.50 4.70 4.43
N ASN A 27 6.71 4.69 5.75
CA ASN A 27 5.83 4.02 6.71
C ASN A 27 4.43 4.65 6.74
N LYS A 28 4.34 5.99 6.68
CA LYS A 28 3.07 6.72 6.64
C LYS A 28 2.13 6.22 5.54
N TYR A 29 2.69 5.80 4.41
CA TYR A 29 1.93 5.34 3.25
C TYR A 29 2.00 3.83 3.03
N TYR A 30 2.57 3.08 3.96
CA TYR A 30 2.61 1.62 3.89
C TYR A 30 1.29 1.02 4.39
N TYR A 31 0.60 0.25 3.54
CA TYR A 31 -0.64 -0.45 3.91
C TYR A 31 -0.35 -1.94 4.20
N PRO A 32 -0.18 -2.35 5.47
CA PRO A 32 0.43 -3.65 5.79
C PRO A 32 -0.37 -4.86 5.30
N THR A 33 -1.70 -4.74 5.27
CA THR A 33 -2.61 -5.84 4.90
C THR A 33 -2.94 -5.89 3.41
N LEU A 34 -2.30 -5.06 2.56
CA LEU A 34 -2.67 -4.94 1.14
C LEU A 34 -2.66 -6.29 0.42
N ASN A 35 -1.60 -7.08 0.62
CA ASN A 35 -1.49 -8.39 0.00
C ASN A 35 -2.60 -9.36 0.43
N SER A 36 -2.92 -9.39 1.73
CA SER A 36 -3.99 -10.25 2.25
C SER A 36 -5.38 -9.79 1.79
N ASP A 37 -5.60 -8.47 1.75
CA ASP A 37 -6.86 -7.87 1.31
C ASP A 37 -7.12 -8.14 -0.18
N ILE A 38 -6.12 -7.92 -1.05
CA ILE A 38 -6.22 -8.26 -2.48
C ILE A 38 -6.42 -9.76 -2.68
N SER A 39 -5.67 -10.61 -1.96
CA SER A 39 -5.84 -12.07 -2.06
C SER A 39 -7.24 -12.51 -1.65
N LYS A 40 -7.81 -11.87 -0.62
CA LYS A 40 -9.17 -12.15 -0.17
C LYS A 40 -10.21 -11.74 -1.21
N ILE A 41 -10.06 -10.59 -1.87
CA ILE A 41 -10.94 -10.22 -2.98
C ILE A 41 -10.87 -11.25 -4.11
N LEU A 42 -9.66 -11.67 -4.52
CA LEU A 42 -9.47 -12.69 -5.57
C LEU A 42 -10.12 -14.03 -5.20
N GLN A 43 -10.06 -14.44 -3.92
CA GLN A 43 -10.73 -15.65 -3.44
C GLN A 43 -12.26 -15.54 -3.46
N LEU A 44 -12.80 -14.35 -3.20
CA LEU A 44 -14.25 -14.08 -3.23
C LEU A 44 -14.78 -13.92 -4.66
N ALA A 45 -13.93 -13.50 -5.60
CA ALA A 45 -14.27 -13.16 -6.99
C ALA A 45 -15.18 -14.17 -7.71
N PRO A 46 -14.93 -15.49 -7.66
CA PRO A 46 -15.77 -16.49 -8.33
C PRO A 46 -17.21 -16.57 -7.79
N GLN A 47 -17.45 -16.05 -6.59
CA GLN A 47 -18.73 -16.14 -5.89
C GLN A 47 -19.52 -14.83 -5.88
N LEU A 48 -18.93 -13.72 -6.35
CA LEU A 48 -19.52 -12.38 -6.21
C LEU A 48 -20.89 -12.23 -6.87
N SER A 49 -21.12 -12.90 -8.01
CA SER A 49 -22.39 -12.84 -8.73
C SER A 49 -23.51 -13.64 -8.08
N LYS A 50 -23.19 -14.54 -7.14
CA LYS A 50 -24.13 -15.48 -6.53
C LYS A 50 -24.22 -15.39 -5.01
N ASN A 51 -23.28 -14.70 -4.37
CA ASN A 51 -23.14 -14.62 -2.91
C ASN A 51 -23.10 -13.15 -2.44
N PRO A 52 -24.23 -12.61 -1.94
CA PRO A 52 -24.31 -11.24 -1.43
C PRO A 52 -23.29 -10.93 -0.33
N LYS A 53 -22.97 -11.91 0.53
CA LYS A 53 -21.97 -11.76 1.60
C LYS A 53 -20.55 -11.65 1.04
N ALA A 54 -20.25 -12.37 -0.05
CA ALA A 54 -18.96 -12.25 -0.73
C ALA A 54 -18.80 -10.85 -1.36
N LYS A 55 -19.88 -10.32 -1.95
CA LYS A 55 -19.93 -8.96 -2.48
C LYS A 55 -19.68 -7.91 -1.40
N GLU A 56 -20.41 -7.98 -0.29
CA GLU A 56 -20.24 -7.05 0.84
C GLU A 56 -18.81 -7.07 1.40
N GLN A 57 -18.22 -8.26 1.55
CA GLN A 57 -16.84 -8.37 2.03
C GLN A 57 -15.82 -7.78 1.06
N ALA A 58 -15.95 -8.05 -0.23
CA ALA A 58 -15.04 -7.52 -1.24
C ALA A 58 -15.16 -5.99 -1.35
N ASP A 59 -16.39 -5.47 -1.33
CA ASP A 59 -16.67 -4.04 -1.35
C ASP A 59 -16.12 -3.34 -0.09
N GLY A 60 -16.34 -3.92 1.10
CA GLY A 60 -15.79 -3.40 2.34
C GLY A 60 -14.26 -3.35 2.36
N ILE A 61 -13.57 -4.28 1.68
CA ILE A 61 -12.12 -4.22 1.49
C ILE A 61 -11.77 -3.06 0.55
N LEU A 62 -12.41 -2.95 -0.61
CA LEU A 62 -12.16 -1.89 -1.59
C LEU A 62 -12.36 -0.50 -0.99
N VAL A 63 -13.44 -0.29 -0.23
CA VAL A 63 -13.71 0.98 0.46
C VAL A 63 -12.59 1.34 1.43
N ARG A 64 -12.04 0.38 2.18
CA ARG A 64 -10.89 0.64 3.07
C ARG A 64 -9.64 1.01 2.30
N LEU A 65 -9.37 0.33 1.19
CA LEU A 65 -8.23 0.63 0.32
C LEU A 65 -8.37 2.02 -0.29
N ASP A 66 -9.53 2.36 -0.84
CA ASP A 66 -9.84 3.68 -1.41
C ASP A 66 -9.72 4.78 -0.35
N ALA A 67 -10.25 4.54 0.87
CA ALA A 67 -10.15 5.49 1.97
C ALA A 67 -8.70 5.72 2.41
N PHE A 68 -7.83 4.71 2.32
CA PHE A 68 -6.41 4.87 2.61
C PHE A 68 -5.69 5.65 1.52
N TYR A 69 -5.83 5.22 0.27
CA TYR A 69 -5.10 5.80 -0.86
C TYR A 69 -5.61 7.19 -1.26
N SER A 70 -6.87 7.55 -1.01
CA SER A 70 -7.40 8.91 -1.22
C SER A 70 -6.80 9.97 -0.29
N ARG A 71 -6.28 9.56 0.88
CA ARG A 71 -5.61 10.47 1.84
C ARG A 71 -4.16 10.77 1.48
N VAL A 72 -3.63 10.07 0.48
CA VAL A 72 -2.28 10.29 0.01
C VAL A 72 -2.30 11.45 -0.98
N SER A 73 -1.63 12.55 -0.63
CA SER A 73 -1.47 13.71 -1.50
C SER A 73 -0.50 13.38 -2.64
N PHE A 74 -0.94 12.59 -3.62
CA PHE A 74 -0.08 12.10 -4.70
C PHE A 74 0.54 13.21 -5.56
N ASP A 75 -0.13 14.36 -5.66
CA ASP A 75 0.38 15.53 -6.39
C ASP A 75 1.65 16.10 -5.77
N THR A 76 1.84 15.89 -4.45
CA THR A 76 3.07 16.29 -3.74
C THR A 76 4.12 15.18 -3.70
N LEU A 77 3.78 13.96 -4.15
CA LEU A 77 4.71 12.81 -4.19
C LEU A 77 5.41 12.65 -5.54
N GLY A 78 4.98 13.38 -6.57
CA GLY A 78 5.34 13.18 -7.98
C GLY A 78 6.82 13.35 -8.37
N GLY A 79 7.73 13.63 -7.43
CA GLY A 79 9.17 13.73 -7.67
C GLY A 79 10.04 12.72 -6.92
N THR A 80 9.45 11.88 -6.05
CA THR A 80 10.20 10.95 -5.20
C THR A 80 10.10 9.53 -5.76
N GLY A 81 11.16 9.04 -6.40
CA GLY A 81 11.18 7.74 -7.10
C GLY A 81 10.70 6.56 -6.24
N GLU A 82 10.92 6.58 -4.93
CA GLU A 82 10.49 5.54 -4.00
C GLU A 82 8.98 5.55 -3.69
N LEU A 83 8.28 6.65 -3.98
CA LEU A 83 6.84 6.78 -3.78
C LEU A 83 6.06 6.53 -5.08
N CYS A 84 6.75 6.38 -6.22
CA CYS A 84 6.13 6.00 -7.50
C CYS A 84 5.35 4.68 -7.40
N TYR A 85 5.80 3.74 -6.55
CA TYR A 85 5.07 2.50 -6.29
C TYR A 85 3.65 2.75 -5.77
N LEU A 86 3.43 3.80 -4.96
CA LEU A 86 2.12 4.13 -4.43
C LEU A 86 1.19 4.68 -5.53
N VAL A 87 1.74 5.46 -6.46
CA VAL A 87 1.02 5.95 -7.65
C VAL A 87 0.58 4.77 -8.50
N THR A 88 1.48 3.82 -8.75
CA THR A 88 1.18 2.58 -9.48
C THR A 88 0.09 1.77 -8.78
N VAL A 89 0.17 1.57 -7.45
CA VAL A 89 -0.88 0.85 -6.71
C VAL A 89 -2.23 1.56 -6.83
N ARG A 90 -2.28 2.89 -6.68
CA ARG A 90 -3.53 3.66 -6.84
C ARG A 90 -4.15 3.45 -8.21
N ASP A 91 -3.36 3.55 -9.27
CA ASP A 91 -3.89 3.44 -10.63
C ASP A 91 -4.29 2.00 -10.97
N LEU A 92 -3.55 1.00 -10.48
CA LEU A 92 -3.96 -0.40 -10.56
C LEU A 92 -5.24 -0.69 -9.76
N LEU A 93 -5.44 -0.08 -8.59
CA LEU A 93 -6.67 -0.24 -7.80
C LEU A 93 -7.91 0.25 -8.55
N LYS A 94 -7.79 1.32 -9.35
CA LYS A 94 -8.88 1.80 -10.21
C LYS A 94 -9.27 0.76 -11.25
N GLU A 95 -8.28 0.16 -11.92
CA GLU A 95 -8.55 -0.87 -12.93
C GLU A 95 -9.04 -2.19 -12.30
N PHE A 96 -8.50 -2.56 -11.14
CA PHE A 96 -8.97 -3.68 -10.34
C PHE A 96 -10.44 -3.53 -9.94
N ARG A 97 -10.86 -2.32 -9.56
CA ARG A 97 -12.26 -2.00 -9.27
C ARG A 97 -13.16 -2.11 -10.49
N LYS A 98 -12.73 -1.61 -11.65
CA LYS A 98 -13.50 -1.77 -12.90
C LYS A 98 -13.70 -3.25 -13.24
N ALA A 99 -12.69 -4.09 -13.06
CA ALA A 99 -12.82 -5.53 -13.24
C ALA A 99 -13.84 -6.15 -12.26
N MET A 100 -13.82 -5.74 -10.99
CA MET A 100 -14.85 -6.14 -10.01
C MET A 100 -16.27 -5.75 -10.44
N GLU A 101 -16.45 -4.53 -10.94
CA GLU A 101 -17.76 -4.04 -11.39
C GLU A 101 -18.28 -4.86 -12.58
N LYS A 102 -17.41 -5.21 -13.54
CA LYS A 102 -17.75 -6.13 -14.64
C LYS A 102 -18.18 -7.51 -14.14
N LEU A 103 -17.49 -8.07 -13.13
CA LEU A 103 -17.87 -9.35 -12.51
C LEU A 103 -19.28 -9.29 -11.89
N LEU A 104 -19.60 -8.17 -11.23
CA LEU A 104 -20.92 -7.95 -10.62
C LEU A 104 -22.03 -7.79 -11.66
N GLN A 105 -21.70 -7.35 -12.88
CA GLN A 105 -22.61 -7.26 -14.02
C GLN A 105 -22.77 -8.58 -14.78
N GLY A 106 -22.00 -9.62 -14.43
CA GLY A 106 -22.06 -10.94 -15.06
C GLY A 106 -21.07 -11.14 -16.21
N GLU A 107 -20.15 -10.20 -16.46
CA GLU A 107 -19.11 -10.31 -17.49
C GLU A 107 -17.90 -11.13 -16.98
N VAL A 108 -18.11 -12.41 -16.70
CA VAL A 108 -17.18 -13.21 -15.89
C VAL A 108 -15.80 -13.44 -16.53
N GLY A 109 -15.75 -13.79 -17.83
CA GLY A 109 -14.53 -14.31 -18.45
C GLY A 109 -13.35 -13.32 -18.46
N ILE A 110 -13.50 -12.19 -19.15
CA ILE A 110 -12.45 -11.17 -19.26
C ILE A 110 -12.20 -10.52 -17.89
N ALA A 111 -13.27 -10.26 -17.12
CA ALA A 111 -13.14 -9.56 -15.85
C ALA A 111 -12.39 -10.37 -14.78
N MET A 112 -12.54 -11.71 -14.73
CA MET A 112 -11.74 -12.54 -13.81
C MET A 112 -10.25 -12.47 -14.15
N MET A 113 -9.90 -12.51 -15.44
CA MET A 113 -8.53 -12.43 -15.91
C MET A 113 -7.92 -11.04 -15.62
N GLU A 114 -8.66 -9.97 -15.90
CA GLU A 114 -8.26 -8.60 -15.55
C GLU A 114 -8.05 -8.46 -14.04
N LEU A 115 -8.97 -8.98 -13.24
CA LEU A 115 -8.89 -8.93 -11.78
C LEU A 115 -7.64 -9.62 -11.26
N ASP A 116 -7.33 -10.83 -11.75
CA ASP A 116 -6.14 -11.57 -11.34
C ASP A 116 -4.86 -10.83 -11.75
N ASN A 117 -4.78 -10.35 -13.00
CA ASN A 117 -3.63 -9.59 -13.50
C ASN A 117 -3.36 -8.33 -12.68
N TYR A 118 -4.38 -7.50 -12.45
CA TYR A 118 -4.24 -6.30 -11.64
C TYR A 118 -3.95 -6.62 -10.17
N GLY A 119 -4.57 -7.67 -9.62
CA GLY A 119 -4.31 -8.12 -8.25
C GLY A 119 -2.87 -8.59 -8.05
N LEU A 120 -2.32 -9.35 -8.99
CA LEU A 120 -0.92 -9.76 -9.00
C LEU A 120 0.03 -8.56 -9.12
N ALA A 121 -0.27 -7.63 -10.01
CA ALA A 121 0.53 -6.41 -10.18
C ALA A 121 0.55 -5.56 -8.90
N ILE A 122 -0.60 -5.34 -8.25
CA ILE A 122 -0.70 -4.61 -6.98
C ILE A 122 0.17 -5.29 -5.91
N ARG A 123 0.05 -6.61 -5.77
CA ARG A 123 0.82 -7.40 -4.79
C ARG A 123 2.33 -7.33 -5.06
N TYR A 124 2.73 -7.36 -6.33
CA TYR A 124 4.12 -7.26 -6.73
C TYR A 124 4.71 -5.88 -6.39
N VAL A 125 4.03 -4.80 -6.79
CA VAL A 125 4.45 -3.42 -6.50
C VAL A 125 4.52 -3.16 -5.00
N HIS A 126 3.54 -3.68 -4.25
CA HIS A 126 3.56 -3.63 -2.79
C HIS A 126 4.76 -4.36 -2.20
N GLY A 127 5.13 -5.52 -2.74
CA GLY A 127 6.34 -6.25 -2.37
C GLY A 127 7.62 -5.44 -2.58
N LEU A 128 7.75 -4.75 -3.73
CA LEU A 128 8.88 -3.85 -4.00
C LEU A 128 8.96 -2.71 -3.00
N TYR A 129 7.82 -2.07 -2.70
CA TYR A 129 7.75 -0.99 -1.72
C TYR A 129 8.14 -1.47 -0.31
N SER A 130 7.63 -2.63 0.11
CA SER A 130 7.96 -3.27 1.40
C SER A 130 9.46 -3.60 1.49
N ALA A 131 10.05 -4.14 0.43
CA ALA A 131 11.47 -4.45 0.36
C ALA A 131 12.34 -3.19 0.48
N LYS A 132 11.95 -2.10 -0.19
CA LYS A 132 12.64 -0.80 -0.11
C LYS A 132 12.58 -0.19 1.29
N LEU A 133 11.43 -0.28 1.97
CA LEU A 133 11.29 0.16 3.36
C LEU A 133 12.19 -0.66 4.29
N LYS A 134 12.16 -2.00 4.17
CA LYS A 134 13.01 -2.91 4.96
C LYS A 134 14.50 -2.62 4.77
N SER A 135 14.95 -2.44 3.53
CA SER A 135 16.34 -2.10 3.22
C SER A 135 16.76 -0.76 3.82
N THR A 136 15.88 0.25 3.77
CA THR A 136 16.13 1.57 4.38
C THR A 136 16.26 1.43 5.91
N LEU A 137 15.37 0.67 6.55
CA LEU A 137 15.44 0.41 7.99
C LEU A 137 16.68 -0.36 8.42
N HIS A 138 17.11 -1.33 7.61
CA HIS A 138 18.35 -2.06 7.87
C HIS A 138 19.55 -1.11 7.86
N THR A 139 19.64 -0.26 6.82
CA THR A 139 20.72 0.74 6.70
C THR A 139 20.75 1.69 7.89
N ILE A 140 19.59 2.11 8.40
CA ILE A 140 19.51 2.96 9.60
C ILE A 140 20.03 2.21 10.83
N ARG A 141 19.61 0.96 11.03
CA ARG A 141 19.94 0.16 12.23
C ARG A 141 21.38 -0.32 12.28
N ASP A 142 22.03 -0.42 11.13
CA ASP A 142 23.46 -0.75 11.05
C ASP A 142 24.34 0.44 11.46
N HIS A 143 23.79 1.66 11.49
CA HIS A 143 24.47 2.85 11.99
C HIS A 143 24.38 2.93 13.52
N PRO A 144 25.47 3.25 14.27
CA PRO A 144 25.45 3.33 15.73
C PRO A 144 24.32 4.19 16.30
N ASP A 145 24.17 5.42 15.80
CA ASP A 145 23.12 6.37 16.23
C ASP A 145 21.70 6.02 15.74
N GLY A 146 21.56 5.03 14.86
CA GLY A 146 20.27 4.60 14.30
C GLY A 146 19.76 3.27 14.85
N ARG A 147 20.52 2.62 15.73
CA ARG A 147 20.23 1.26 16.22
C ARG A 147 18.86 1.14 16.89
N ASP A 148 18.49 2.14 17.67
CA ASP A 148 17.23 2.18 18.42
C ASP A 148 16.08 2.83 17.64
N PHE A 149 16.30 3.17 16.36
CA PHE A 149 15.26 3.75 15.52
C PHE A 149 14.10 2.77 15.32
N THR A 150 12.90 3.25 15.65
CA THR A 150 11.65 2.51 15.47
C THR A 150 10.67 3.33 14.66
N LEU A 151 9.86 2.62 13.87
CA LEU A 151 8.74 3.25 13.18
C LEU A 151 7.53 3.27 14.10
N PRO A 152 6.72 4.34 14.09
CA PRO A 152 5.43 4.31 14.76
C PRO A 152 4.57 3.20 14.16
N LYS A 153 3.80 2.52 15.02
CA LYS A 153 2.80 1.57 14.55
C LYS A 153 1.83 2.31 13.63
N ASN A 154 1.56 1.74 12.46
CA ASN A 154 0.38 2.13 11.69
C ASN A 154 -0.84 1.57 12.42
N GLU A 155 -1.32 2.29 13.44
CA GLU A 155 -2.50 1.93 14.25
C GLU A 155 -3.83 2.01 13.48
N ARG A 156 -3.77 2.07 12.14
CA ARG A 156 -4.93 2.40 11.29
C ARG A 156 -5.13 1.38 10.18
N VAL A 157 -5.37 0.12 10.55
CA VAL A 157 -6.24 -0.82 9.81
C VAL A 157 -7.03 -1.65 10.81
#